data_AF-A0A0G0AQG6-F1
#
_entry.id   AF-A0A0G0AQG6-F1
#
_cell.length_a   1.000
_cell.length_b   1.000
_cell.length_c   1.000
_cell.angle_alpha   90.00
_cell.angle_beta   90.00
_cell.angle_gamma   90.00
#
_symmetry.space_group_name_H-M   'P 1'
#
loop_
_entity.id
_entity.type
_entity.pdbx_description
1 polymer ?
#
loop_
_entity_poly.entity_id
_entity_poly.type
_entity_poly.pdbx_seq_one_letter_code
_entity_poly.pdbx_strand_id
1 'polypeptide(L)'
;MNNFESFVVTIKHYVLKQKKSLLISVASIFLLVLIFGSYKFYRNNVEERAYASFANCMKYYDAEVQQADKKENLGFREIDPFHTQEEKWNKVVEVFQKGFDENKSSSIAPMFLVFKADAMQNLGKSSEALELIKNATKMIKESSLRDSYSLKLALMQIDSNDEAQKTEGLALLKSLAEKSKSPVNDIALYRLGEYFWILKDYSSAQNYWNILVVEHGKKQEAVSYWANLAKEKLKLISNIDETSQKDENLKVAKAQVPQSSKDDAESEES
;
A
#
# COMPACT_ATOMS: atom_id res chain seq x y z
N MET A 1 -19.15 50.77 -63.37
CA MET A 1 -17.78 50.38 -62.98
C MET A 1 -17.37 50.87 -61.58
N ASN A 2 -18.01 51.89 -60.98
CA ASN A 2 -17.56 52.49 -59.70
C ASN A 2 -17.80 51.64 -58.43
N ASN A 3 -18.69 50.64 -58.44
CA ASN A 3 -19.00 49.86 -57.24
C ASN A 3 -17.90 48.85 -56.86
N PHE A 4 -17.13 48.35 -57.83
CA PHE A 4 -16.09 47.36 -57.58
C PHE A 4 -14.85 47.98 -56.92
N GLU A 5 -14.42 49.15 -57.36
CA GLU A 5 -13.28 49.85 -56.74
C GLU A 5 -13.58 50.28 -55.31
N SER A 6 -14.79 50.78 -55.05
CA SER A 6 -15.26 51.11 -53.70
C SER A 6 -15.21 49.89 -52.78
N PHE A 7 -15.67 48.73 -53.25
CA PHE A 7 -15.63 47.47 -52.50
C PHE A 7 -14.19 47.03 -52.17
N VAL A 8 -13.25 47.13 -53.12
CA VAL A 8 -11.83 46.77 -52.91
C VAL A 8 -11.17 47.69 -51.87
N VAL A 9 -11.49 48.99 -51.88
CA VAL A 9 -10.97 49.95 -50.89
C VAL A 9 -11.51 49.66 -49.49
N THR A 10 -12.80 49.36 -49.37
CA THR A 10 -13.42 48.98 -48.08
C THR A 10 -12.80 47.72 -47.50
N ILE A 11 -12.54 46.70 -48.32
CA ILE A 11 -11.86 45.47 -47.87
C ILE A 11 -10.45 45.77 -47.39
N LYS A 12 -9.65 46.55 -48.14
CA LYS A 12 -8.28 46.90 -47.74
C LYS A 12 -8.25 47.64 -46.40
N HIS A 13 -9.15 48.60 -46.20
CA HIS A 13 -9.27 49.30 -44.91
C HIS A 13 -9.71 48.37 -43.78
N TYR A 14 -10.64 47.45 -44.02
CA TYR A 14 -11.08 46.47 -43.02
C TYR A 14 -9.94 45.53 -42.60
N VAL A 15 -9.21 44.98 -43.57
CA VAL A 15 -8.05 44.11 -43.32
C VAL A 15 -6.95 44.88 -42.57
N LEU A 16 -6.62 46.11 -42.98
CA LEU A 16 -5.63 46.94 -42.29
C LEU A 16 -6.03 47.26 -40.85
N LYS A 17 -7.32 47.50 -40.58
CA LYS A 17 -7.85 47.72 -39.23
C LYS A 17 -7.75 46.45 -38.36
N GLN A 18 -8.00 45.28 -38.94
CA GLN A 18 -7.91 43.98 -38.24
C GLN A 18 -6.47 43.44 -38.11
N LYS A 19 -5.48 43.96 -38.86
CA LYS A 19 -4.09 43.50 -38.72
C LYS A 19 -3.55 43.69 -37.30
N LYS A 20 -3.88 44.79 -36.62
CA LYS A 20 -3.41 45.05 -35.25
C LYS A 20 -4.02 44.06 -34.24
N SER A 21 -5.32 43.81 -34.30
CA SER A 21 -6.00 42.84 -33.42
C SER A 21 -5.49 41.42 -33.69
N LEU A 22 -5.33 41.02 -34.95
CA LEU A 22 -4.78 39.72 -35.32
C LEU A 22 -3.33 39.52 -34.81
N LEU A 23 -2.47 40.53 -34.94
CA LEU A 23 -1.10 40.46 -34.42
C LEU A 23 -1.07 40.31 -32.90
N ILE A 24 -1.92 41.06 -32.18
CA ILE A 24 -2.04 40.93 -30.72
C ILE A 24 -2.52 39.52 -30.35
N SER A 25 -3.55 39.00 -31.01
CA SER A 25 -4.06 37.65 -30.74
C SER A 25 -3.00 36.56 -31.00
N VAL A 26 -2.27 36.64 -32.11
CA VAL A 26 -1.18 35.69 -32.41
C VAL A 26 -0.06 35.78 -31.38
N ALA A 27 0.35 37.00 -31.01
CA ALA A 27 1.38 37.22 -29.99
C ALA A 27 0.93 36.68 -28.62
N SER A 28 -0.34 36.86 -28.25
CA SER A 28 -0.90 36.31 -27.01
C SER A 28 -0.91 34.77 -27.01
N ILE A 29 -1.30 34.14 -28.12
CA ILE A 29 -1.25 32.68 -28.26
C ILE A 29 0.20 32.17 -28.15
N PHE A 30 1.14 32.83 -28.84
CA PHE A 30 2.56 32.46 -28.77
C PHE A 30 3.12 32.59 -27.35
N LEU A 31 2.79 33.67 -26.65
CA LEU A 31 3.18 33.87 -25.25
C LEU A 31 2.61 32.75 -24.35
N LEU A 32 1.35 32.37 -24.51
CA LEU A 32 0.75 31.26 -23.77
C LEU A 32 1.48 29.95 -24.04
N VAL A 33 1.78 29.63 -25.31
CA VAL A 33 2.54 28.42 -25.66
C VAL A 33 3.92 28.40 -25.01
N LEU A 34 4.63 29.54 -24.96
CA LEU A 34 5.92 29.64 -24.27
C LEU A 34 5.79 29.42 -22.76
N ILE A 35 4.75 29.98 -22.13
CA ILE A 35 4.50 29.79 -20.69
C ILE A 35 4.20 28.33 -20.37
N PHE A 36 3.28 27.70 -21.11
CA PHE A 36 2.93 26.29 -20.90
C PHE A 36 4.10 25.34 -21.25
N GLY A 37 4.85 25.64 -22.32
CA GLY A 37 6.00 24.85 -22.75
C GLY A 37 7.15 24.90 -21.76
N SER A 38 7.52 26.09 -21.29
CA SER A 38 8.58 26.27 -20.28
C SER A 38 8.19 25.62 -18.93
N TYR A 39 6.92 25.74 -18.51
CA TYR A 39 6.42 25.06 -17.32
C TYR A 39 6.51 23.54 -17.44
N LYS A 40 6.08 22.97 -18.58
CA LYS A 40 6.14 21.51 -18.81
C LYS A 40 7.59 21.02 -18.83
N PHE A 41 8.49 21.74 -19.50
CA PHE A 41 9.91 21.41 -19.54
C PHE A 41 10.53 21.45 -18.14
N TYR A 42 10.25 22.50 -17.36
CA TYR A 42 10.71 22.61 -15.96
C TYR A 42 10.19 21.45 -15.10
N ARG A 43 8.90 21.13 -15.19
CA ARG A 43 8.31 20.00 -14.45
C ARG A 43 8.97 18.69 -14.81
N ASN A 44 9.15 18.40 -16.11
CA ASN A 44 9.82 17.17 -16.54
C ASN A 44 11.25 17.07 -16.00
N ASN A 45 12.03 18.15 -16.05
CA ASN A 45 13.39 18.17 -15.51
C ASN A 45 13.45 18.03 -13.98
N VAL A 46 12.43 18.51 -13.26
CA VAL A 46 12.30 18.26 -11.80
C VAL A 46 11.99 16.79 -11.54
N GLU A 47 11.06 16.19 -12.29
CA GLU A 47 10.73 14.77 -12.12
C GLU A 47 11.92 13.87 -12.48
N GLU A 48 12.62 14.13 -13.59
CA GLU A 48 13.79 13.35 -14.01
C GLU A 48 14.91 13.38 -12.95
N ARG A 49 15.23 14.56 -12.41
CA ARG A 49 16.20 14.69 -11.30
C ARG A 49 15.73 13.96 -10.05
N ALA A 50 14.45 14.00 -9.75
CA ALA A 50 13.89 13.26 -8.62
C ALA A 50 14.06 11.75 -8.82
N TYR A 51 13.73 11.20 -9.99
CA TYR A 51 13.93 9.78 -10.30
C TYR A 51 15.40 9.37 -10.22
N ALA A 52 16.31 10.18 -10.73
CA ALA A 52 17.75 9.92 -10.61
C ALA A 52 18.21 9.95 -9.14
N SER A 53 17.75 10.93 -8.35
CA SER A 53 18.04 11.00 -6.91
C SER A 53 17.49 9.78 -6.16
N PHE A 54 16.25 9.38 -6.47
CA PHE A 54 15.62 8.21 -5.89
C PHE A 54 16.37 6.92 -6.25
N ALA A 55 16.75 6.73 -7.50
CA ALA A 55 17.57 5.59 -7.94
C ALA A 55 18.92 5.53 -7.21
N ASN A 56 19.56 6.69 -6.97
CA ASN A 56 20.78 6.75 -6.18
C ASN A 56 20.53 6.40 -4.70
N CYS A 57 19.41 6.82 -4.11
CA CYS A 57 19.04 6.43 -2.75
C CYS A 57 18.83 4.91 -2.62
N MET A 58 18.21 4.29 -3.64
CA MET A 58 17.97 2.84 -3.67
C MET A 58 19.27 2.03 -3.61
N LYS A 59 20.39 2.54 -4.15
CA LYS A 59 21.69 1.88 -4.03
C LYS A 59 22.10 1.68 -2.56
N TYR A 60 21.79 2.62 -1.66
CA TYR A 60 22.06 2.48 -0.23
C TYR A 60 21.06 1.55 0.47
N TYR A 61 19.80 1.55 0.01
CA TYR A 61 18.76 0.66 0.53
C TYR A 61 19.09 -0.82 0.25
N ASP A 62 19.55 -1.11 -0.96
CA ASP A 62 19.87 -2.46 -1.42
C ASP A 62 21.30 -2.92 -1.05
N ALA A 63 22.12 -2.02 -0.51
CA ALA A 63 23.49 -2.33 -0.10
C ALA A 63 23.53 -3.45 0.95
N GLU A 64 24.46 -4.37 0.79
CA GLU A 64 24.67 -5.48 1.72
C GLU A 64 25.49 -5.02 2.94
N VAL A 65 25.20 -5.61 4.10
CA VAL A 65 26.08 -5.53 5.27
C VAL A 65 27.13 -6.61 5.13
N GLN A 66 28.41 -6.24 5.21
CA GLN A 66 29.51 -7.17 5.02
C GLN A 66 29.45 -8.29 6.07
N GLN A 67 29.28 -9.52 5.63
CA GLN A 67 29.51 -10.68 6.49
C GLN A 67 31.03 -10.89 6.57
N ALA A 68 31.55 -11.04 7.79
CA ALA A 68 32.99 -11.05 8.10
C ALA A 68 33.82 -12.06 7.25
N ASP A 69 33.18 -13.05 6.65
CA ASP A 69 33.84 -14.19 5.99
C ASP A 69 33.87 -14.13 4.45
N LYS A 70 33.24 -13.14 3.80
CA LYS A 70 33.22 -13.03 2.33
C LYS A 70 34.13 -11.90 1.83
N LYS A 71 35.42 -12.20 1.70
CA LYS A 71 36.47 -11.26 1.22
C LYS A 71 36.67 -11.21 -0.29
N GLU A 72 35.90 -11.93 -1.10
CA GLU A 72 36.02 -11.88 -2.55
C GLU A 72 34.86 -11.11 -3.18
N ASN A 73 34.95 -9.78 -3.17
CA ASN A 73 34.15 -8.95 -4.07
C ASN A 73 35.00 -8.56 -5.28
N LEU A 74 34.90 -9.38 -6.34
CA LEU A 74 35.55 -9.18 -7.64
C LEU A 74 34.77 -8.23 -8.58
N GLY A 75 33.96 -7.30 -8.05
CA GLY A 75 33.04 -6.51 -8.87
C GLY A 75 32.91 -5.05 -8.44
N PHE A 76 32.82 -4.17 -9.42
CA PHE A 76 32.56 -2.73 -9.33
C PHE A 76 31.31 -2.42 -8.49
N ARG A 77 31.48 -2.23 -7.17
CA ARG A 77 30.43 -1.67 -6.32
C ARG A 77 30.66 -0.16 -6.20
N GLU A 78 29.60 0.63 -6.41
CA GLU A 78 29.65 2.09 -6.25
C GLU A 78 29.57 2.54 -4.78
N ILE A 79 29.13 1.66 -3.87
CA ILE A 79 28.94 1.94 -2.46
C ILE A 79 29.76 0.95 -1.64
N ASP A 80 30.56 1.49 -0.72
CA ASP A 80 31.30 0.70 0.26
C ASP A 80 30.33 -0.11 1.13
N PRO A 81 30.61 -1.40 1.37
CA PRO A 81 29.71 -2.23 2.18
C PRO A 81 29.66 -1.72 3.62
N PHE A 82 28.49 -1.81 4.24
CA PHE A 82 28.30 -1.40 5.63
C PHE A 82 28.85 -2.44 6.60
N HIS A 83 29.34 -2.01 7.76
CA HIS A 83 29.84 -2.92 8.80
C HIS A 83 28.73 -3.44 9.70
N THR A 84 27.65 -2.67 9.88
CA THR A 84 26.51 -3.06 10.72
C THR A 84 25.17 -2.72 10.06
N GLN A 85 24.10 -3.39 10.51
CA GLN A 85 22.74 -3.06 10.08
C GLN A 85 22.33 -1.64 10.51
N GLU A 86 22.70 -1.24 11.72
CA GLU A 86 22.38 0.10 12.23
C GLU A 86 23.04 1.21 11.38
N GLU A 87 24.32 1.04 11.02
CA GLU A 87 25.04 1.96 10.13
C GLU A 87 24.34 2.08 8.77
N LYS A 88 23.99 0.94 8.16
CA LYS A 88 23.23 0.89 6.90
C LYS A 88 21.94 1.71 7.02
N TRP A 89 21.08 1.39 7.99
CA TRP A 89 19.76 2.01 8.08
C TRP A 89 19.81 3.49 8.44
N ASN A 90 20.78 3.92 9.27
CA ASN A 90 21.02 5.34 9.48
C ASN A 90 21.43 6.06 8.19
N LYS A 91 22.28 5.45 7.37
CA LYS A 91 22.64 6.03 6.07
C LYS A 91 21.46 6.10 5.12
N VAL A 92 20.61 5.07 5.09
CA VAL A 92 19.36 5.07 4.32
C VAL A 92 18.46 6.23 4.77
N VAL A 93 18.26 6.42 6.08
CA VAL A 93 17.48 7.56 6.61
C VAL A 93 18.04 8.89 6.13
N GLU A 94 19.36 9.07 6.20
CA GLU A 94 20.05 10.31 5.77
C GLU A 94 19.83 10.59 4.28
N VAL A 95 20.12 9.63 3.40
CA VAL A 95 20.06 9.85 1.94
C VAL A 95 18.63 10.04 1.45
N PHE A 96 17.66 9.31 2.01
CA PHE A 96 16.25 9.48 1.66
C PHE A 96 15.67 10.79 2.18
N GLN A 97 16.09 11.27 3.36
CA GLN A 97 15.71 12.59 3.85
C GLN A 97 16.25 13.68 2.92
N LYS A 98 17.54 13.62 2.56
CA LYS A 98 18.14 14.56 1.62
C LYS A 98 17.43 14.55 0.26
N GLY A 99 17.18 13.35 -0.28
CA GLY A 99 16.45 13.17 -1.54
C GLY A 99 15.04 13.77 -1.49
N PHE A 100 14.33 13.62 -0.36
CA PHE A 100 13.04 14.26 -0.14
C PHE A 100 13.15 15.79 -0.13
N ASP A 101 14.08 16.36 0.64
CA ASP A 101 14.21 17.82 0.79
C ASP A 101 14.52 18.51 -0.53
N GLU A 102 15.38 17.89 -1.34
CA GLU A 102 15.77 18.38 -2.67
C GLU A 102 14.64 18.22 -3.71
N ASN A 103 13.74 17.26 -3.54
CA ASN A 103 12.74 16.86 -4.54
C ASN A 103 11.29 16.91 -4.04
N LYS A 104 10.99 17.68 -2.99
CA LYS A 104 9.67 17.74 -2.33
C LYS A 104 8.48 18.11 -3.23
N SER A 105 8.74 18.74 -4.38
CA SER A 105 7.72 19.15 -5.35
C SER A 105 7.49 18.12 -6.47
N SER A 106 8.29 17.06 -6.51
CA SER A 106 8.14 15.97 -7.47
C SER A 106 6.95 15.06 -7.13
N SER A 107 6.44 14.34 -8.12
CA SER A 107 5.38 13.35 -7.94
C SER A 107 5.81 12.15 -7.10
N ILE A 108 7.12 11.85 -7.06
CA ILE A 108 7.71 10.75 -6.30
C ILE A 108 8.19 11.15 -4.90
N ALA A 109 8.08 12.42 -4.51
CA ALA A 109 8.40 12.89 -3.17
C ALA A 109 7.84 11.97 -2.04
N PRO A 110 6.59 11.46 -2.12
CA PRO A 110 6.07 10.58 -1.07
C PRO A 110 6.85 9.26 -0.96
N MET A 111 7.43 8.76 -2.05
CA MET A 111 8.21 7.52 -2.03
C MET A 111 9.46 7.66 -1.17
N PHE A 112 10.11 8.83 -1.17
CA PHE A 112 11.26 9.04 -0.28
C PHE A 112 10.88 8.88 1.20
N LEU A 113 9.70 9.38 1.59
CA LEU A 113 9.18 9.24 2.95
C LEU A 113 8.82 7.79 3.29
N VAL A 114 8.26 7.04 2.33
CA VAL A 114 7.98 5.60 2.51
C VAL A 114 9.25 4.81 2.84
N PHE A 115 10.29 4.97 2.03
CA PHE A 115 11.53 4.21 2.22
C PHE A 115 12.31 4.69 3.45
N LYS A 116 12.23 5.99 3.79
CA LYS A 116 12.70 6.51 5.07
C LYS A 116 11.95 5.88 6.25
N ALA A 117 10.62 5.72 6.15
CA ALA A 117 9.81 5.05 7.16
C ALA A 117 10.25 3.59 7.37
N ASP A 118 10.55 2.88 6.28
CA ASP A 118 11.08 1.51 6.36
C ASP A 118 12.42 1.43 7.07
N ALA A 119 13.33 2.35 6.77
CA ALA A 119 14.61 2.44 7.46
C ALA A 119 14.43 2.75 8.96
N MET A 120 13.51 3.67 9.30
CA MET A 120 13.17 3.97 10.70
C MET A 120 12.59 2.75 11.43
N GLN A 121 11.73 1.96 10.76
CA GLN A 121 11.18 0.73 11.31
C GLN A 121 12.30 -0.29 11.61
N ASN A 122 13.27 -0.45 10.70
CA ASN A 122 14.43 -1.32 10.91
C ASN A 122 15.36 -0.85 12.03
N LEU A 123 15.34 0.44 12.36
CA LEU A 123 16.03 1.03 13.52
C LEU A 123 15.20 0.93 14.83
N GLY A 124 14.04 0.28 14.81
CA GLY A 124 13.13 0.18 15.96
C GLY A 124 12.39 1.48 16.30
N LYS A 125 12.46 2.50 15.44
CA LYS A 125 11.79 3.80 15.62
C LYS A 125 10.37 3.78 15.05
N SER A 126 9.55 2.85 15.52
CA SER A 126 8.23 2.55 14.93
C SER A 126 7.27 3.75 14.93
N SER A 127 7.29 4.58 15.97
CA SER A 127 6.44 5.78 16.05
C SER A 127 6.79 6.82 14.96
N GLU A 128 8.07 7.09 14.76
CA GLU A 128 8.55 7.99 13.69
C GLU A 128 8.24 7.42 12.31
N ALA A 129 8.39 6.10 12.13
CA ALA A 129 8.06 5.41 10.89
C ALA A 129 6.56 5.55 10.53
N LEU A 130 5.67 5.38 11.52
CA LEU A 130 4.22 5.55 11.36
C LEU A 130 3.85 6.97 10.90
N GLU A 131 4.45 7.99 11.49
CA GLU A 131 4.21 9.38 11.06
C GLU A 131 4.70 9.65 9.63
N LEU A 132 5.86 9.09 9.26
CA LEU A 132 6.39 9.24 7.90
C LEU A 132 5.47 8.59 6.85
N ILE A 133 5.01 7.35 7.07
CA ILE A 133 4.12 6.67 6.12
C ILE A 133 2.72 7.32 6.08
N LYS A 134 2.22 7.82 7.22
CA LYS A 134 0.98 8.60 7.30
C LYS A 134 1.08 9.91 6.51
N ASN A 135 2.22 10.58 6.55
CA ASN A 135 2.45 11.79 5.74
C ASN A 135 2.60 11.46 4.25
N ALA A 136 3.33 10.39 3.92
CA ALA A 136 3.48 9.93 2.55
C ALA A 136 2.12 9.64 1.88
N THR A 137 1.26 8.87 2.55
CA THR A 137 -0.07 8.49 2.01
C THR A 137 -0.96 9.70 1.71
N LYS A 138 -0.89 10.77 2.52
CA LYS A 138 -1.60 12.04 2.27
C LYS A 138 -1.10 12.78 1.04
N MET A 139 0.19 12.63 0.70
CA MET A 139 0.80 13.31 -0.46
C MET A 139 0.54 12.56 -1.78
N ILE A 140 0.18 11.28 -1.75
CA ILE A 140 -0.04 10.46 -2.95
C ILE A 140 -1.42 10.78 -3.56
N LYS A 141 -1.40 11.28 -4.80
CA LYS A 141 -2.61 11.65 -5.54
C LYS A 141 -3.30 10.45 -6.18
N GLU A 142 -2.52 9.55 -6.76
CA GLU A 142 -3.00 8.36 -7.46
C GLU A 142 -3.62 7.38 -6.45
N SER A 143 -4.89 7.01 -6.67
CA SER A 143 -5.68 6.28 -5.68
C SER A 143 -5.18 4.88 -5.43
N SER A 144 -4.76 4.17 -6.48
CA SER A 144 -4.31 2.78 -6.39
C SER A 144 -3.03 2.67 -5.56
N LEU A 145 -2.07 3.54 -5.81
CA LEU A 145 -0.81 3.66 -5.07
C LEU A 145 -1.05 4.11 -3.64
N ARG A 146 -1.96 5.08 -3.43
CA ARG A 146 -2.33 5.53 -2.09
C ARG A 146 -2.93 4.38 -1.28
N ASP A 147 -3.86 3.63 -1.85
CA ASP A 147 -4.48 2.48 -1.18
C ASP A 147 -3.43 1.41 -0.81
N SER A 148 -2.45 1.13 -1.69
CA SER A 148 -1.34 0.21 -1.37
C SER A 148 -0.50 0.65 -0.17
N TYR A 149 -0.18 1.93 -0.07
CA TYR A 149 0.55 2.44 1.10
C TYR A 149 -0.33 2.65 2.33
N SER A 150 -1.63 2.87 2.16
CA SER A 150 -2.60 2.83 3.26
C SER A 150 -2.73 1.44 3.86
N LEU A 151 -2.67 0.38 3.04
CA LEU A 151 -2.60 -1.00 3.54
C LEU A 151 -1.36 -1.19 4.41
N LYS A 152 -0.19 -0.74 3.95
CA LYS A 152 1.04 -0.80 4.74
C LYS A 152 0.93 -0.05 6.07
N LEU A 153 0.42 1.19 6.05
CA LEU A 153 0.15 1.98 7.25
C LEU A 153 -0.78 1.22 8.21
N ALA A 154 -1.88 0.66 7.72
CA ALA A 154 -2.84 -0.08 8.53
C ALA A 154 -2.18 -1.28 9.24
N LEU A 155 -1.34 -2.04 8.53
CA LEU A 155 -0.63 -3.18 9.10
C LEU A 155 0.40 -2.72 10.16
N MET A 156 1.19 -1.69 9.88
CA MET A 156 2.13 -1.12 10.85
C MET A 156 1.42 -0.61 12.11
N GLN A 157 0.22 -0.03 11.96
CA GLN A 157 -0.59 0.43 13.07
C GLN A 157 -1.14 -0.72 13.92
N ILE A 158 -1.55 -1.83 13.30
CA ILE A 158 -2.00 -3.05 13.99
C ILE A 158 -0.85 -3.72 14.76
N ASP A 159 0.36 -3.68 14.22
CA ASP A 159 1.57 -4.22 14.87
C ASP A 159 2.13 -3.31 15.99
N SER A 160 1.58 -2.10 16.15
CA SER A 160 1.99 -1.17 17.21
C SER A 160 1.62 -1.69 18.60
N ASN A 161 2.38 -1.33 19.63
CA ASN A 161 2.02 -1.60 21.03
C ASN A 161 0.95 -0.64 21.57
N ASP A 162 0.63 0.44 20.83
CA ASP A 162 -0.38 1.43 21.20
C ASP A 162 -1.77 0.99 20.70
N GLU A 163 -2.70 0.74 21.64
CA GLU A 163 -4.08 0.33 21.34
C GLU A 163 -4.86 1.35 20.49
N ALA A 164 -4.56 2.65 20.62
CA ALA A 164 -5.17 3.67 19.78
C ALA A 164 -4.73 3.51 18.32
N GLN A 165 -3.44 3.25 18.09
CA GLN A 165 -2.91 2.96 16.76
C GLN A 165 -3.51 1.66 16.20
N LYS A 166 -3.59 0.59 17.00
CA LYS A 166 -4.23 -0.67 16.54
C LYS A 166 -5.66 -0.45 16.07
N THR A 167 -6.42 0.34 16.82
CA THR A 167 -7.81 0.68 16.49
C THR A 167 -7.89 1.48 15.18
N GLU A 168 -7.03 2.50 15.00
CA GLU A 168 -6.93 3.27 13.76
C GLU A 168 -6.57 2.38 12.56
N GLY A 169 -5.57 1.50 12.74
CA GLY A 169 -5.11 0.55 11.72
C GLY A 169 -6.20 -0.44 11.32
N LEU A 170 -6.93 -1.00 12.28
CA LEU A 170 -8.05 -1.89 11.99
C LEU A 170 -9.18 -1.18 11.23
N ALA A 171 -9.52 0.05 11.61
CA ALA A 171 -10.51 0.85 10.90
C ALA A 171 -10.07 1.15 9.45
N LEU A 172 -8.79 1.50 9.26
CA LEU A 172 -8.23 1.73 7.94
C LEU A 172 -8.25 0.46 7.09
N LEU A 173 -7.85 -0.69 7.65
CA LEU A 173 -7.86 -1.98 6.95
C LEU A 173 -9.29 -2.40 6.51
N LYS A 174 -10.29 -2.21 7.39
CA LYS A 174 -11.70 -2.43 7.04
C LYS A 174 -12.15 -1.54 5.88
N SER A 175 -11.80 -0.25 5.91
CA SER A 175 -12.14 0.67 4.83
C SER A 175 -11.53 0.27 3.47
N LEU A 176 -10.35 -0.36 3.46
CA LEU A 176 -9.73 -0.89 2.24
C LEU A 176 -10.43 -2.15 1.74
N ALA A 177 -10.88 -3.01 2.65
CA ALA A 177 -11.66 -4.20 2.34
C ALA A 177 -13.07 -3.89 1.80
N GLU A 178 -13.63 -2.72 2.10
CA GLU A 178 -14.92 -2.26 1.56
C GLU A 178 -14.80 -1.69 0.13
N LYS A 179 -13.61 -1.26 -0.28
CA LYS A 179 -13.36 -0.71 -1.62
C LYS A 179 -13.12 -1.83 -2.64
N SER A 180 -14.17 -2.46 -3.14
CA SER A 180 -14.07 -3.58 -4.10
C SER A 180 -13.29 -3.28 -5.40
N LYS A 181 -13.13 -2.00 -5.77
CA LYS A 181 -12.32 -1.55 -6.92
C LYS A 181 -10.85 -1.28 -6.58
N SER A 182 -10.49 -1.31 -5.31
CA SER A 182 -9.12 -1.06 -4.86
C SER A 182 -8.22 -2.23 -5.26
N PRO A 183 -6.99 -1.99 -5.74
CA PRO A 183 -6.06 -3.07 -6.11
C PRO A 183 -5.58 -3.89 -4.91
N VAL A 184 -5.82 -3.43 -3.68
CA VAL A 184 -5.44 -4.12 -2.44
C VAL A 184 -6.64 -4.68 -1.67
N ASN A 185 -7.82 -4.67 -2.27
CA ASN A 185 -9.04 -5.15 -1.64
C ASN A 185 -8.93 -6.62 -1.18
N ASP A 186 -8.38 -7.47 -2.04
CA ASP A 186 -8.22 -8.90 -1.77
C ASP A 186 -7.22 -9.17 -0.62
N ILE A 187 -6.10 -8.43 -0.60
CA ILE A 187 -5.13 -8.46 0.50
C ILE A 187 -5.79 -7.99 1.79
N ALA A 188 -6.54 -6.88 1.76
CA ALA A 188 -7.18 -6.32 2.95
C ALA A 188 -8.19 -7.30 3.57
N LEU A 189 -9.04 -7.93 2.74
CA LEU A 189 -9.96 -8.99 3.18
C LEU A 189 -9.21 -10.17 3.80
N TYR A 190 -8.13 -10.63 3.15
CA TYR A 190 -7.32 -11.74 3.67
C TYR A 190 -6.71 -11.41 5.05
N ARG A 191 -6.12 -10.22 5.19
CA ARG A 191 -5.50 -9.75 6.44
C ARG A 191 -6.52 -9.55 7.57
N LEU A 192 -7.74 -9.09 7.26
CA LEU A 192 -8.82 -9.04 8.26
C LEU A 192 -9.17 -10.44 8.76
N GLY A 193 -9.26 -11.41 7.86
CA GLY A 193 -9.49 -12.79 8.27
C GLY A 193 -8.37 -13.34 9.16
N GLU A 194 -7.09 -13.06 8.83
CA GLU A 194 -5.96 -13.43 9.69
C GLU A 194 -6.01 -12.76 11.07
N TYR A 195 -6.37 -11.48 11.10
CA TYR A 195 -6.52 -10.72 12.35
C TYR A 195 -7.55 -11.37 13.28
N PHE A 196 -8.76 -11.64 12.78
CA PHE A 196 -9.82 -12.28 13.59
C PHE A 196 -9.51 -13.73 13.95
N TRP A 197 -8.81 -14.45 13.07
CA TRP A 197 -8.33 -15.79 13.36
C TRP A 197 -7.37 -15.81 14.56
N ILE A 198 -6.42 -14.88 14.62
CA ILE A 198 -5.48 -14.76 15.76
C ILE A 198 -6.24 -14.47 17.06
N LEU A 199 -7.31 -13.68 16.99
CA LEU A 199 -8.21 -13.41 18.12
C LEU A 199 -9.14 -14.58 18.47
N LYS A 200 -9.07 -15.71 17.76
CA LYS A 200 -9.96 -16.87 17.87
C LYS A 200 -11.43 -16.55 17.59
N ASP A 201 -11.72 -15.43 16.93
CA ASP A 201 -13.03 -15.12 16.37
C ASP A 201 -13.14 -15.75 14.97
N TYR A 202 -13.30 -17.07 14.96
CA TYR A 202 -13.35 -17.85 13.73
C TYR A 202 -14.55 -17.49 12.85
N SER A 203 -15.66 -17.03 13.45
CA SER A 203 -16.85 -16.58 12.71
C SER A 203 -16.53 -15.35 11.87
N SER A 204 -15.94 -14.32 12.48
CA SER A 204 -15.51 -13.12 11.74
C SER A 204 -14.44 -13.45 10.71
N ALA A 205 -13.47 -14.30 11.04
CA ALA A 205 -12.43 -14.73 10.10
C ALA A 205 -13.04 -15.42 8.86
N GLN A 206 -13.95 -16.37 9.10
CA GLN A 206 -14.68 -17.09 8.06
C GLN A 206 -15.46 -16.14 7.16
N ASN A 207 -16.13 -15.14 7.73
CA ASN A 207 -16.90 -14.15 6.97
C ASN A 207 -16.02 -13.40 5.96
N TYR A 208 -14.90 -12.82 6.39
CA TYR A 208 -14.00 -12.07 5.49
C TYR A 208 -13.37 -12.96 4.42
N TRP A 209 -12.94 -14.17 4.78
CA TRP A 209 -12.40 -15.12 3.81
C TRP A 209 -13.44 -15.62 2.81
N ASN A 210 -14.70 -15.80 3.22
CA ASN A 210 -15.79 -16.13 2.30
C ASN A 210 -16.04 -15.00 1.31
N ILE A 211 -16.09 -13.74 1.76
CA ILE A 211 -16.23 -12.57 0.87
C ILE A 211 -15.10 -12.58 -0.17
N LEU A 212 -13.85 -12.74 0.29
CA LEU A 212 -12.67 -12.82 -0.58
C LEU A 212 -12.79 -13.94 -1.64
N VAL A 213 -13.19 -15.14 -1.25
CA VAL A 213 -13.35 -16.27 -2.16
C VAL A 213 -14.50 -16.05 -3.16
N VAL A 214 -15.60 -15.44 -2.72
CA VAL A 214 -16.76 -15.16 -3.58
C VAL A 214 -16.42 -14.09 -4.63
N GLU A 215 -15.75 -13.02 -4.23
CA GLU A 215 -15.45 -11.88 -5.10
C GLU A 215 -14.25 -12.14 -6.02
N HIS A 216 -13.18 -12.76 -5.49
CA HIS A 216 -11.90 -12.90 -6.19
C HIS A 216 -11.54 -14.35 -6.57
N GLY A 217 -12.39 -15.33 -6.23
CA GLY A 217 -12.13 -16.75 -6.44
C GLY A 217 -12.80 -17.40 -7.66
N LYS A 218 -13.66 -16.67 -8.40
CA LYS A 218 -14.50 -17.22 -9.49
C LYS A 218 -13.90 -17.12 -10.90
N LYS A 219 -12.99 -16.16 -11.14
CA LYS A 219 -12.43 -15.92 -12.48
C LYS A 219 -11.30 -16.90 -12.75
N GLN A 220 -11.55 -17.93 -13.56
CA GLN A 220 -10.56 -18.98 -13.88
C GLN A 220 -9.22 -18.43 -14.40
N GLU A 221 -9.24 -17.31 -15.13
CA GLU A 221 -8.06 -16.72 -15.75
C GLU A 221 -7.25 -15.80 -14.81
N ALA A 222 -7.80 -15.40 -13.66
CA ALA A 222 -7.17 -14.44 -12.74
C ALA A 222 -7.66 -14.63 -11.31
N VAL A 223 -7.51 -15.86 -10.78
CA VAL A 223 -7.81 -16.12 -9.37
C VAL A 223 -6.79 -15.40 -8.49
N SER A 224 -7.25 -14.59 -7.54
CA SER A 224 -6.36 -13.95 -6.57
C SER A 224 -5.60 -15.01 -5.77
N TYR A 225 -4.28 -14.83 -5.63
CA TYR A 225 -3.43 -15.66 -4.77
C TYR A 225 -4.00 -15.74 -3.34
N TRP A 226 -4.48 -14.61 -2.81
CA TRP A 226 -5.05 -14.51 -1.46
C TRP A 226 -6.36 -15.28 -1.32
N ALA A 227 -7.16 -15.35 -2.39
CA ALA A 227 -8.37 -16.16 -2.39
C ALA A 227 -8.07 -17.67 -2.29
N ASN A 228 -6.96 -18.14 -2.85
CA ASN A 228 -6.55 -19.53 -2.69
C ASN A 228 -6.09 -19.84 -1.26
N LEU A 229 -5.27 -18.95 -0.66
CA LEU A 229 -4.90 -19.09 0.75
C LEU A 229 -6.13 -19.06 1.66
N ALA A 230 -7.10 -18.19 1.39
CA ALA A 230 -8.35 -18.12 2.13
C ALA A 230 -9.15 -19.44 2.05
N LYS A 231 -9.21 -20.10 0.88
CA LYS A 231 -9.85 -21.42 0.74
C LYS A 231 -9.19 -22.48 1.63
N GLU A 232 -7.86 -22.47 1.73
CA GLU A 232 -7.14 -23.39 2.61
C GLU A 232 -7.47 -23.12 4.08
N LYS A 233 -7.48 -21.85 4.49
CA LYS A 233 -7.85 -21.46 5.85
C LYS A 233 -9.29 -21.82 6.21
N LEU A 234 -10.24 -21.63 5.29
CA LEU A 234 -11.64 -22.01 5.48
C LEU A 234 -11.82 -23.52 5.73
N LYS A 235 -11.04 -24.38 5.07
CA LYS A 235 -11.03 -25.83 5.34
C LYS A 235 -10.53 -26.16 6.74
N LEU A 236 -9.61 -25.37 7.29
CA LEU A 236 -9.14 -25.55 8.65
C LEU A 236 -10.23 -25.18 9.68
N ILE A 237 -11.00 -24.10 9.42
CA ILE A 237 -12.16 -23.74 10.26
C ILE A 237 -13.17 -24.88 10.32
N SER A 238 -13.59 -25.41 9.16
CA SER A 238 -14.62 -26.46 9.13
C SER A 238 -14.24 -27.68 9.95
N ASN A 239 -12.96 -28.06 9.93
CA ASN A 239 -12.47 -29.21 10.69
C ASN A 239 -12.47 -28.96 12.22
N ILE A 240 -12.27 -27.70 12.65
CA ILE A 240 -12.31 -27.32 14.07
C ILE A 240 -13.75 -27.41 14.60
N ASP A 241 -14.72 -26.98 13.81
CA ASP A 241 -16.14 -27.02 14.18
C ASP A 241 -16.64 -28.46 14.30
N GLU A 242 -16.29 -29.33 13.35
CA GLU A 242 -16.62 -30.77 13.39
C GLU A 242 -16.04 -31.47 14.64
N THR A 243 -14.79 -31.13 14.98
CA THR A 243 -14.12 -31.71 16.16
C THR A 243 -14.77 -31.25 17.45
N SER A 244 -15.10 -29.95 17.54
CA SER A 244 -15.72 -29.35 18.72
C SER A 244 -17.13 -29.91 18.97
N GLN A 245 -17.92 -30.09 17.91
CA GLN A 245 -19.26 -30.71 18.00
C GLN A 245 -19.17 -32.18 18.45
N LYS A 246 -18.18 -32.93 17.94
CA LYS A 246 -17.99 -34.33 18.33
C LYS A 246 -17.62 -34.46 19.82
N ASP A 247 -16.76 -33.59 20.32
CA ASP A 247 -16.35 -33.58 21.72
C ASP A 247 -17.52 -33.19 22.66
N GLU A 248 -18.35 -32.24 22.25
CA GLU A 248 -19.56 -31.88 23.00
C GLU A 248 -20.58 -33.03 23.02
N ASN A 249 -20.84 -33.65 21.87
CA ASN A 249 -21.71 -34.83 21.77
C ASN A 249 -21.19 -35.99 22.63
N LEU A 250 -19.88 -36.22 22.69
CA LEU A 250 -19.29 -37.27 23.54
C LEU A 250 -19.44 -36.95 25.04
N LYS A 251 -19.34 -35.68 25.44
CA LYS A 251 -19.59 -35.26 26.83
C LYS A 251 -21.05 -35.45 27.23
N VAL A 252 -21.99 -35.07 26.36
CA VAL A 252 -23.43 -35.27 26.58
C VAL A 252 -23.77 -36.77 26.67
N ALA A 253 -23.21 -37.59 25.77
CA ALA A 253 -23.41 -39.04 25.80
C ALA A 253 -22.90 -39.68 27.10
N LYS A 254 -21.72 -39.26 27.60
CA LYS A 254 -21.18 -39.75 28.88
C LYS A 254 -22.00 -39.30 30.09
N ALA A 255 -22.60 -38.11 30.05
CA ALA A 255 -23.44 -37.60 31.14
C ALA A 255 -24.81 -38.28 31.22
N GLN A 256 -25.30 -38.86 30.11
CA GLN A 256 -26.59 -39.56 30.04
C GLN A 256 -26.50 -41.07 30.34
N VAL A 257 -25.29 -41.63 30.53
CA VAL A 257 -25.15 -43.02 31.00
C VAL A 257 -25.68 -43.07 32.43
N PRO A 258 -26.79 -43.78 32.70
CA PRO A 258 -27.38 -43.83 34.05
C PRO A 258 -26.35 -44.43 35.00
N GLN A 259 -26.16 -43.83 36.19
CA GLN A 259 -25.49 -44.46 37.33
C GLN A 259 -26.35 -45.63 37.89
N SER A 260 -26.79 -46.52 37.01
CA SER A 260 -27.58 -47.69 37.36
C SER A 260 -26.61 -48.79 37.84
N SER A 261 -26.87 -49.26 39.06
CA SER A 261 -26.41 -50.53 39.63
C SER A 261 -24.96 -50.63 40.15
N LYS A 262 -24.60 -49.83 41.16
CA LYS A 262 -23.51 -50.23 42.08
C LYS A 262 -23.95 -50.59 43.51
N ASP A 263 -25.26 -50.60 43.79
CA ASP A 263 -25.76 -50.79 45.16
C ASP A 263 -26.25 -52.21 45.51
N ASP A 264 -26.16 -53.21 44.62
CA ASP A 264 -26.79 -54.54 44.85
C ASP A 264 -25.81 -55.71 45.07
N ALA A 265 -24.57 -55.49 45.55
CA ALA A 265 -23.58 -56.59 45.67
C ALA A 265 -22.85 -56.71 47.03
N GLU A 266 -23.38 -56.18 48.13
CA GLU A 266 -22.86 -56.45 49.49
C GLU A 266 -23.97 -56.95 50.43
N SER A 267 -24.46 -58.18 50.23
CA SER A 267 -25.26 -58.88 51.24
C SER A 267 -25.27 -60.40 51.03
N GLU A 268 -24.13 -61.08 51.09
CA GLU A 268 -24.10 -62.55 51.20
C GLU A 268 -22.72 -63.04 51.69
N GLU A 269 -22.39 -62.82 52.97
CA GLU A 269 -21.40 -63.65 53.71
C GLU A 269 -21.65 -63.50 55.22
N SER A 270 -22.54 -64.36 55.75
CA SER A 270 -22.73 -64.59 57.18
C SER A 270 -23.13 -66.04 57.42
#